data_AF-W4VQ77-F1
#
_entry.id   AF-W4VQ77-F1
#
_cell.length_a   1.000
_cell.length_b   1.000
_cell.length_c   1.000
_cell.angle_alpha   90.00
_cell.angle_beta   90.00
_cell.angle_gamma   90.00
#
_symmetry.space_group_name_H-M   'P 1'
#
loop_
_entity.id
_entity.type
_entity.pdbx_description
1 polymer ?
#
loop_
_entity_poly.entity_id
_entity_poly.type
_entity_poly.pdbx_seq_one_letter_code
_entity_poly.pdbx_strand_id
1 'polypeptide(L)'
;MLSRFLGYVSAFKSSYDNQMEGLVKGVIATLELKDPYTRGHSERVAGYAMLLVKATGEYKTEDLKPFYYACLLHDIGKINIPDAILSKPGGANQT
;
A
#
# COMPACT_ATOMS: atom_id res chain seq x y z
N MET A 1 1.34 -11.93 -36.41
CA MET A 1 2.59 -11.59 -35.69
C MET A 1 2.38 -10.52 -34.61
N LEU A 2 1.92 -9.32 -34.97
CA LEU A 2 1.77 -8.19 -34.01
C LEU A 2 0.81 -8.47 -32.83
N SER A 3 -0.36 -9.06 -33.09
CA SER A 3 -1.35 -9.39 -32.04
C SER A 3 -0.84 -10.38 -31.00
N ARG A 4 -0.06 -11.39 -31.40
CA ARG A 4 0.55 -12.37 -30.48
C ARG A 4 1.61 -11.69 -29.61
N PHE A 5 2.43 -10.82 -30.20
CA PHE A 5 3.43 -10.03 -29.48
C PHE A 5 2.78 -9.10 -28.45
N LEU A 6 1.74 -8.35 -28.84
CA LEU A 6 0.98 -7.50 -27.92
C LEU A 6 0.33 -8.30 -26.78
N GLY A 7 -0.16 -9.51 -27.08
CA GLY A 7 -0.67 -10.44 -26.06
C GLY A 7 0.39 -10.90 -25.06
N TYR A 8 1.62 -11.15 -25.50
CA TYR A 8 2.72 -11.46 -24.58
C TYR A 8 3.08 -10.26 -23.69
N VAL A 9 3.13 -9.06 -24.26
CA VAL A 9 3.43 -7.84 -23.51
C VAL A 9 2.35 -7.56 -22.46
N SER A 10 1.06 -7.72 -22.81
CA SER A 10 -0.03 -7.53 -21.86
C SER A 10 -0.03 -8.59 -20.75
N ALA A 11 0.24 -9.86 -21.08
CA ALA A 11 0.36 -10.93 -20.11
C ALA A 11 1.54 -10.69 -19.14
N PHE A 12 2.68 -10.24 -19.65
CA PHE A 12 3.84 -9.87 -18.84
C PHE A 12 3.51 -8.70 -17.89
N LYS A 13 2.86 -7.65 -18.40
CA LYS A 13 2.42 -6.52 -17.58
C LYS A 13 1.48 -6.96 -16.45
N SER A 14 0.51 -7.82 -16.76
CA SER A 14 -0.43 -8.37 -15.78
C SER A 14 0.29 -9.22 -14.71
N SER A 15 1.26 -10.06 -15.12
CA SER A 15 2.07 -10.84 -14.19
C SER A 15 2.91 -9.95 -13.26
N TYR A 16 3.49 -8.88 -13.79
CA TYR A 16 4.23 -7.90 -12.99
C TYR A 16 3.31 -7.20 -11.99
N ASP A 17 2.15 -6.74 -12.45
CA ASP A 17 1.15 -6.08 -11.62
C ASP A 17 0.69 -6.95 -10.44
N ASN A 18 0.44 -8.24 -10.68
CA ASN A 18 0.05 -9.20 -9.64
C ASN A 18 1.18 -9.44 -8.63
N GLN A 19 2.43 -9.54 -9.10
CA GLN A 19 3.59 -9.70 -8.22
C GLN A 19 3.77 -8.49 -7.32
N MET A 20 3.64 -7.27 -7.87
CA MET A 20 3.72 -6.04 -7.09
C MET A 20 2.61 -5.96 -6.03
N GLU A 21 1.38 -6.30 -6.40
CA GLU A 21 0.28 -6.36 -5.44
C GLU A 21 0.56 -7.36 -4.30
N GLY A 22 1.07 -8.54 -4.64
CA GLY A 22 1.46 -9.56 -3.65
C GLY A 22 2.55 -9.06 -2.69
N LEU A 23 3.58 -8.40 -3.21
CA LEU A 23 4.65 -7.82 -2.39
C LEU A 23 4.13 -6.75 -1.43
N VAL A 24 3.31 -5.83 -1.92
CA VAL A 24 2.70 -4.76 -1.11
C VAL A 24 1.86 -5.38 0.02
N LYS A 25 0.99 -6.34 -0.29
CA LYS A 25 0.19 -7.05 0.72
C LYS A 25 1.05 -7.78 1.75
N GLY A 26 2.14 -8.43 1.32
CA GLY A 26 3.07 -9.12 2.22
C GLY A 26 3.75 -8.17 3.21
N VAL A 27 4.16 -6.99 2.75
CA VAL A 27 4.75 -5.95 3.62
C VAL A 27 3.73 -5.45 4.64
N ILE A 28 2.50 -5.16 4.22
CA ILE A 28 1.42 -4.71 5.12
C ILE A 28 1.11 -5.78 6.16
N ALA A 29 0.95 -7.04 5.74
CA ALA A 29 0.70 -8.14 6.67
C ALA A 29 1.82 -8.25 7.73
N THR A 30 3.08 -8.05 7.31
CA THR A 30 4.22 -8.06 8.23
C THR A 30 4.18 -6.89 9.22
N LEU A 31 3.82 -5.69 8.76
CA LEU A 31 3.63 -4.50 9.61
C LEU A 31 2.52 -4.73 10.64
N GLU A 32 1.38 -5.27 10.22
CA GLU A 32 0.24 -5.54 11.08
C GLU A 32 0.50 -6.67 12.09
N LEU A 33 1.38 -7.61 11.78
CA LEU A 33 1.82 -8.61 12.75
C LEU A 33 2.68 -7.97 13.87
N LYS A 34 3.46 -6.95 13.53
CA LYS A 34 4.30 -6.22 14.47
C LYS A 34 3.50 -5.24 15.34
N ASP A 35 2.44 -4.66 14.77
CA ASP A 35 1.50 -3.79 15.47
C ASP A 35 0.05 -4.30 15.29
N PRO A 36 -0.41 -5.21 16.14
CA PRO A 36 -1.74 -5.81 16.02
C PRO A 36 -2.90 -4.80 16.09
N TYR A 37 -2.66 -3.62 16.69
CA TYR A 37 -3.67 -2.56 16.80
C TYR A 37 -3.95 -1.89 15.44
N THR A 38 -3.07 -2.05 14.45
CA THR A 38 -3.23 -1.45 13.12
C THR A 38 -3.81 -2.40 12.07
N ARG A 39 -4.38 -3.56 12.46
CA ARG A 39 -4.98 -4.49 11.47
C ARG A 39 -6.07 -3.81 10.63
N GLY A 40 -5.91 -3.86 9.32
CA GLY A 40 -6.76 -3.19 8.33
C GLY A 40 -6.71 -1.66 8.37
N HIS A 41 -5.85 -1.05 9.18
CA HIS A 41 -5.72 0.41 9.27
C HIS A 41 -5.26 1.00 7.95
N SER A 42 -4.16 0.46 7.41
CA SER A 42 -3.59 0.91 6.14
C SER A 42 -4.58 0.79 4.99
N GLU A 43 -5.37 -0.29 4.97
CA GLU A 43 -6.42 -0.49 3.96
C GLU A 43 -7.54 0.55 4.07
N ARG A 44 -8.02 0.86 5.29
CA ARG A 44 -9.05 1.90 5.51
C ARG A 44 -8.53 3.27 5.10
N VAL A 45 -7.32 3.64 5.54
CA VAL A 45 -6.68 4.92 5.20
C VAL A 45 -6.51 5.05 3.68
N ALA A 46 -5.99 4.01 3.03
CA ALA A 46 -5.84 4.01 1.57
C ALA A 46 -7.19 4.10 0.85
N GLY A 47 -8.22 3.43 1.36
CA GLY A 47 -9.59 3.55 0.85
C GLY A 47 -10.13 4.98 0.93
N TYR A 48 -9.98 5.65 2.08
CA TYR A 48 -10.39 7.05 2.24
C TYR A 48 -9.59 8.00 1.35
N ALA A 49 -8.27 7.84 1.30
CA ALA A 49 -7.41 8.62 0.43
C ALA A 49 -7.81 8.47 -1.06
N MET A 50 -8.18 7.27 -1.48
CA MET A 50 -8.68 7.01 -2.84
C MET A 50 -10.02 7.68 -3.14
N LEU A 51 -10.92 7.77 -2.16
CA LEU A 51 -12.17 8.52 -2.33
C LEU A 51 -11.88 10.02 -2.48
N LEU A 52 -10.99 10.57 -1.64
CA LEU A 52 -10.64 11.99 -1.66
C LEU A 52 -9.93 12.38 -2.97
N VAL A 53 -8.91 11.63 -3.38
CA VAL A 53 -8.14 11.93 -4.61
C VAL A 53 -9.00 11.83 -5.87
N LYS A 54 -9.97 10.90 -5.91
CA LYS A 54 -10.92 10.80 -7.03
C LYS A 54 -11.90 11.98 -7.04
N ALA A 55 -12.28 12.49 -5.88
CA ALA A 55 -13.19 13.62 -5.76
C ALA A 55 -12.57 14.94 -6.26
N THR A 56 -11.24 15.06 -6.29
CA THR A 56 -10.58 16.26 -6.84
C THR A 56 -10.72 16.35 -8.36
N GLY A 57 -10.77 15.20 -9.06
CA GLY A 57 -10.81 15.16 -10.52
C GLY A 57 -9.50 15.62 -11.21
N GLU A 58 -8.42 15.81 -10.44
CA GLU A 58 -7.16 16.38 -10.94
C GLU A 58 -6.13 15.32 -11.36
N TYR A 59 -6.32 14.07 -10.96
CA TYR A 59 -5.36 12.99 -11.16
C TYR A 59 -5.75 12.07 -12.30
N LYS A 60 -4.76 11.61 -13.08
CA LYS A 60 -5.00 10.63 -14.14
C LYS A 60 -5.22 9.25 -13.53
N THR A 61 -6.01 8.41 -14.20
CA THR A 61 -6.29 7.03 -13.78
C THR A 61 -5.02 6.21 -13.57
N GLU A 62 -3.99 6.45 -14.35
CA GLU A 62 -2.68 5.77 -14.25
C GLU A 62 -1.93 6.08 -12.95
N ASP A 63 -2.16 7.26 -12.36
CA ASP A 63 -1.51 7.70 -11.12
C ASP A 63 -2.18 7.13 -9.87
N LEU A 64 -3.45 6.73 -9.98
CA LEU A 64 -4.25 6.25 -8.84
C LEU A 64 -3.75 4.94 -8.24
N LYS A 65 -3.21 4.04 -9.07
CA LYS A 65 -2.68 2.75 -8.60
C LYS A 65 -1.39 2.93 -7.78
N PRO A 66 -0.36 3.67 -8.28
CA PRO A 66 0.78 4.07 -7.45
C PRO A 66 0.40 4.82 -6.18
N PHE A 67 -0.56 5.76 -6.26
CA PHE A 67 -1.05 6.50 -5.11
C PHE A 67 -1.65 5.58 -4.04
N TYR A 68 -2.47 4.60 -4.45
CA TYR A 68 -3.04 3.61 -3.54
C TYR A 68 -1.95 2.80 -2.83
N TYR A 69 -0.93 2.34 -3.55
CA TYR A 69 0.19 1.62 -2.95
C TYR A 69 1.01 2.48 -1.98
N ALA A 70 1.21 3.77 -2.30
CA ALA A 70 1.87 4.70 -1.38
C ALA A 70 1.08 4.86 -0.08
N CYS A 71 -0.25 4.96 -0.16
CA CYS A 71 -1.11 5.05 1.03
C CYS A 71 -1.04 3.78 1.89
N LEU A 72 -1.05 2.60 1.25
CA LEU A 72 -0.91 1.33 1.96
C LEU A 72 0.43 1.19 2.68
N LEU A 73 1.51 1.73 2.10
CA LEU A 73 2.88 1.61 2.60
C LEU A 73 3.34 2.80 3.45
N HIS A 74 2.48 3.77 3.75
CA HIS A 74 2.90 5.02 4.43
C HIS A 74 3.64 4.77 5.76
N ASP A 75 3.29 3.68 6.45
CA ASP A 75 3.84 3.28 7.75
C ASP A 75 4.98 2.26 7.66
N ILE A 76 5.51 1.96 6.46
CA ILE A 76 6.58 0.98 6.27
C ILE A 76 7.83 1.25 7.11
N GLY A 77 8.09 2.51 7.45
CA GLY A 77 9.19 2.92 8.32
C GLY A 77 9.14 2.33 9.74
N LYS A 78 7.96 1.89 10.21
CA LYS A 78 7.79 1.25 11.53
C LYS A 78 8.49 -0.11 11.65
N ILE A 79 8.89 -0.74 10.54
CA ILE A 79 9.63 -2.02 10.53
C ILE A 79 10.93 -1.94 11.36
N ASN A 80 11.61 -0.80 11.38
CA ASN A 80 12.89 -0.65 12.09
C ASN A 80 12.74 -0.13 13.54
N ILE A 81 11.53 0.19 13.99
CA ILE A 81 11.29 0.72 15.34
C ILE A 81 11.23 -0.43 16.35
N PRO A 82 12.02 -0.45 17.44
CA PRO A 82 11.93 -1.49 18.47
C PRO A 82 10.53 -1.62 19.08
N ASP A 83 10.09 -2.85 19.36
CA ASP A 83 8.73 -3.13 19.88
C ASP A 83 8.45 -2.43 21.21
N ALA A 84 9.48 -2.25 22.05
CA ALA A 84 9.38 -1.52 23.32
C ALA A 84 9.03 -0.03 23.13
N ILE A 85 9.36 0.56 21.98
CA ILE A 85 8.99 1.93 21.61
C ILE A 85 7.59 1.94 20.99
N LEU A 86 7.29 0.95 20.15
CA LEU A 86 6.01 0.84 19.44
C LEU A 86 4.84 0.53 20.38
N SER A 87 5.08 -0.29 21.40
CA SER A 87 4.07 -0.82 22.33
C SER A 87 3.98 -0.04 23.65
N LYS A 88 4.56 1.15 23.73
CA LYS A 88 4.58 1.94 24.96
C LYS A 88 3.13 2.30 25.36
N PRO A 89 2.65 1.88 26.56
CA PRO A 89 1.32 2.26 27.02
C PRO A 89 1.27 3.79 27.18
N GLY A 90 0.43 4.45 26.37
CA GLY A 90 0.27 5.91 26.34
C GLY A 90 0.59 6.59 25.01
N GLY A 91 1.02 5.84 23.98
CA GLY A 91 1.50 6.45 22.74
C GLY A 91 2.85 7.16 22.92
N ALA A 92 3.58 7.38 21.83
CA ALA A 92 4.67 8.33 21.85
C ALA A 92 4.04 9.69 22.15
N ASN A 93 4.24 10.20 23.36
CA ASN A 93 3.67 11.46 23.82
C ASN A 93 3.79 12.53 22.73
N GLN A 94 2.62 13.00 22.32
CA GLN A 94 2.41 14.32 21.77
C GLN A 94 3.07 15.32 22.74
N THR A 95 4.04 16.08 22.23
CA THR A 95 4.51 17.34 22.81
C THR A 95 4.28 18.43 21.81
#